data_AF-A0A5B0E424-F1
#
_entry.id   AF-A0A5B0E424-F1
#
_cell.length_a   1.000
_cell.length_b   1.000
_cell.length_c   1.000
_cell.angle_alpha   90.00
_cell.angle_beta   90.00
_cell.angle_gamma   90.00
#
_symmetry.space_group_name_H-M   'P 1'
#
loop_
_entity.id
_entity.type
_entity.pdbx_description
1 polymer ?
#
loop_
_entity_poly.entity_id
_entity_poly.type
_entity_poly.pdbx_seq_one_letter_code
_entity_poly.pdbx_strand_id
1 'polypeptide(L)'
;MRKKWWRNERGEAPSILLFGMVPIILMVIGLYIDGGGVINAQEQATLVAQSAARAGVNGGITSDTTLSSSLAREAAQKYLATSGVEGSVAVQGQTVTVRAVVTL
;
A
#
# COMPACT_ATOMS: atom_id res chain seq x y z
N MET A 1 -59.31 31.21 -32.27
CA MET A 1 -58.86 30.12 -31.35
C MET A 1 -57.88 29.22 -32.09
N ARG A 2 -56.64 29.08 -31.61
CA ARG A 2 -55.82 27.84 -31.66
C ARG A 2 -54.41 28.09 -31.08
N LYS A 3 -54.25 27.77 -29.79
CA LYS A 3 -52.96 27.55 -29.11
C LYS A 3 -52.60 26.08 -29.24
N LYS A 4 -51.40 25.72 -29.73
CA LYS A 4 -50.62 24.57 -29.19
C LYS A 4 -49.17 24.61 -29.69
N TRP A 5 -48.26 25.17 -28.89
CA TRP A 5 -47.32 24.46 -27.99
C TRP A 5 -46.21 23.72 -28.76
N TRP A 6 -45.20 24.47 -29.18
CA TRP A 6 -43.89 23.92 -29.52
C TRP A 6 -43.19 23.58 -28.19
N ARG A 7 -42.96 22.28 -27.99
CA ARG A 7 -42.37 21.72 -26.77
C ARG A 7 -40.86 21.85 -26.85
N ASN A 8 -40.29 22.61 -25.93
CA ASN A 8 -38.85 22.71 -25.75
C ASN A 8 -38.37 21.53 -24.90
N GLU A 9 -38.28 20.33 -25.49
CA GLU A 9 -37.74 19.12 -24.82
C GLU A 9 -36.28 18.85 -25.20
N ARG A 10 -35.49 19.90 -25.44
CA ARG A 10 -34.06 19.76 -25.84
C ARG A 10 -33.06 20.16 -24.75
N GLY A 11 -33.53 20.57 -23.57
CA GLY A 11 -32.67 21.02 -22.45
C GLY A 11 -32.62 20.08 -21.23
N GLU A 12 -33.54 19.11 -21.12
CA GLU A 12 -33.75 18.36 -19.87
C GLU A 12 -33.05 16.98 -19.85
N ALA A 13 -32.93 16.31 -21.00
CA ALA A 13 -32.29 15.00 -21.05
C ALA A 13 -30.75 15.03 -20.86
N PRO A 14 -29.99 15.98 -21.46
CA PRO A 14 -28.54 16.01 -21.25
C PRO A 14 -28.17 16.51 -19.85
N SER A 15 -28.95 17.44 -19.27
CA SER A 15 -28.61 18.10 -18.02
C SER A 15 -28.77 17.18 -16.81
N ILE A 16 -29.86 16.41 -16.71
CA ILE A 16 -30.06 15.42 -15.65
C ILE A 16 -29.04 14.28 -15.71
N LEU A 17 -28.72 13.81 -16.92
CA LEU A 17 -27.70 12.78 -17.11
C LEU A 17 -26.32 13.31 -16.68
N LEU A 18 -25.96 14.53 -17.07
CA LEU A 18 -24.67 15.13 -16.72
C LEU A 18 -24.57 15.39 -15.21
N PHE A 19 -25.61 15.94 -14.58
CA PHE A 19 -25.65 16.17 -13.13
C PHE A 19 -25.59 14.87 -12.32
N GLY A 20 -26.13 13.77 -12.82
CA GLY A 20 -26.02 12.46 -12.19
C GLY A 20 -24.67 11.78 -12.41
N MET A 21 -24.06 11.94 -13.58
CA MET A 21 -22.78 11.29 -13.91
C MET A 21 -21.58 11.90 -13.19
N VAL A 22 -21.56 13.22 -13.02
CA VAL A 22 -20.45 13.92 -12.34
C VAL A 22 -20.16 13.37 -10.94
N PRO A 23 -21.14 13.27 -10.01
CA PRO A 23 -20.86 12.72 -8.67
C PRO A 23 -20.48 11.24 -8.70
N ILE A 24 -21.01 10.44 -9.64
CA ILE A 24 -20.64 9.02 -9.79
C ILE A 24 -19.17 8.88 -10.20
N ILE A 25 -18.71 9.68 -11.17
CA ILE A 25 -17.31 9.66 -11.61
C ILE A 25 -16.39 10.11 -10.47
N LEU A 26 -16.76 11.16 -9.74
CA LEU A 26 -15.99 11.62 -8.56
C LEU A 26 -15.93 10.55 -7.47
N MET A 27 -17.01 9.80 -7.25
CA MET A 27 -17.05 8.71 -6.28
C MET A 27 -16.13 7.54 -6.69
N VAL A 28 -16.12 7.19 -7.99
CA VAL A 28 -15.21 6.15 -8.52
C VAL A 28 -13.75 6.57 -8.41
N ILE A 29 -13.43 7.84 -8.72
CA ILE A 29 -12.08 8.39 -8.55
C ILE A 29 -11.67 8.37 -7.07
N GLY A 30 -12.58 8.78 -6.17
CA GLY A 30 -12.34 8.73 -4.72
C GLY A 30 -12.05 7.31 -4.23
N LEU A 31 -12.82 6.32 -4.69
CA LEU A 31 -12.61 4.91 -4.35
C LEU A 31 -11.29 4.36 -4.89
N TYR A 32 -10.87 4.78 -6.09
CA TYR A 32 -9.59 4.38 -6.66
C TYR A 32 -8.40 4.97 -5.87
N ILE A 33 -8.52 6.22 -5.43
CA ILE A 33 -7.50 6.88 -4.59
C ILE A 33 -7.44 6.22 -3.21
N ASP A 34 -8.60 5.93 -2.61
CA ASP A 34 -8.73 5.25 -1.31
C ASP A 34 -8.14 3.82 -1.36
N GLY A 35 -8.41 3.08 -2.45
CA GLY A 35 -7.82 1.76 -2.69
C GLY A 35 -6.31 1.81 -2.98
N GLY A 36 -5.82 2.86 -3.62
CA GLY A 36 -4.40 3.03 -3.98
C GLY A 36 -3.50 3.29 -2.77
N GLY A 37 -3.99 3.99 -1.74
CA GLY A 37 -3.24 4.27 -0.52
C GLY A 37 -2.85 3.01 0.26
N VAL A 38 -3.79 2.05 0.38
CA VAL A 38 -3.56 0.76 1.07
C VAL A 38 -2.56 -0.11 0.32
N ILE A 39 -2.61 -0.12 -1.02
CA ILE A 39 -1.68 -0.89 -1.85
C ILE A 39 -0.26 -0.33 -1.73
N ASN A 40 -0.11 1.00 -1.81
CA ASN A 40 1.18 1.67 -1.70
C ASN A 40 1.82 1.46 -0.31
N ALA A 41 1.02 1.53 0.75
CA ALA A 41 1.48 1.26 2.12
C ALA A 41 1.96 -0.19 2.30
N GLN A 42 1.24 -1.18 1.76
CA GLN A 42 1.67 -2.58 1.80
C GLN A 42 2.91 -2.85 0.96
N GLU A 43 3.05 -2.21 -0.20
CA GLU A 43 4.23 -2.34 -1.05
C GLU A 43 5.47 -1.82 -0.33
N GLN A 44 5.38 -0.64 0.29
CA GLN A 44 6.45 -0.07 1.12
C GLN A 44 6.81 -1.01 2.29
N ALA A 45 5.82 -1.55 3.02
CA ALA A 45 6.06 -2.50 4.10
C ALA A 45 6.83 -3.74 3.62
N THR A 46 6.45 -4.26 2.45
CA THR A 46 7.06 -5.45 1.85
C THR A 46 8.49 -5.19 1.42
N LEU A 47 8.76 -4.05 0.80
CA LEU A 47 10.11 -3.63 0.41
C LEU A 47 11.02 -3.50 1.63
N VAL A 48 10.54 -2.86 2.71
CA VAL A 48 11.28 -2.71 3.97
C VAL A 48 11.51 -4.07 4.64
N ALA A 49 10.52 -4.96 4.64
CA ALA A 49 10.70 -6.31 5.18
C ALA A 49 11.76 -7.11 4.41
N GLN A 50 11.76 -7.01 3.08
CA GLN A 50 12.76 -7.69 2.23
C GLN A 50 14.16 -7.13 2.45
N SER A 51 14.32 -5.81 2.51
CA SER A 51 15.63 -5.19 2.75
C SER A 51 16.12 -5.45 4.17
N ALA A 52 15.23 -5.45 5.16
CA ALA A 52 15.54 -5.85 6.54
C ALA A 52 15.99 -7.31 6.62
N ALA A 53 15.32 -8.23 5.91
CA ALA A 53 15.71 -9.64 5.87
C ALA A 53 17.10 -9.82 5.26
N ARG A 54 17.39 -9.12 4.15
CA ARG A 54 18.72 -9.12 3.52
C ARG A 54 19.78 -8.53 4.45
N ALA A 55 19.49 -7.43 5.13
CA ALA A 55 20.38 -6.85 6.13
C ALA A 55 20.67 -7.82 7.28
N GLY A 56 19.64 -8.54 7.74
CA GLY A 56 19.78 -9.61 8.73
C GLY A 56 20.68 -10.74 8.27
N VAL A 57 20.48 -11.27 7.06
CA VAL A 57 21.35 -12.31 6.51
C VAL A 57 22.79 -11.80 6.40
N ASN A 58 23.00 -10.63 5.79
CA ASN A 58 24.35 -10.08 5.57
C ASN A 58 25.08 -9.76 6.88
N GLY A 59 24.38 -9.22 7.88
CA GLY A 59 24.95 -8.93 9.20
C GLY A 59 25.13 -10.17 10.08
N GLY A 60 24.41 -11.25 9.78
CA GLY A 60 24.45 -12.50 10.53
C GLY A 60 25.50 -13.51 10.06
N ILE A 61 26.02 -13.38 8.84
CA ILE A 61 27.05 -14.29 8.31
C ILE A 61 28.37 -14.04 9.04
N THR A 62 28.86 -15.07 9.71
CA THR A 62 30.17 -15.07 10.36
C THR A 62 31.27 -15.51 9.40
N SER A 63 32.54 -15.39 9.82
CA SER A 63 33.72 -15.80 9.03
C SER A 63 33.69 -17.25 8.57
N ASP A 64 33.01 -18.13 9.31
CA ASP A 64 32.84 -19.55 8.98
C ASP A 64 31.64 -19.80 8.04
N THR A 65 31.07 -18.74 7.44
CA THR A 65 29.85 -18.80 6.61
C THR A 65 28.62 -19.32 7.38
N THR A 66 28.68 -19.36 8.71
CA THR A 66 27.55 -19.75 9.54
C THR A 66 26.71 -18.53 9.88
N LEU A 67 25.37 -18.70 9.83
CA LEU A 67 24.45 -17.64 10.20
C LEU A 67 24.30 -17.60 11.72
N SER A 68 24.82 -16.56 12.35
CA SER A 68 24.57 -16.27 13.76
C SER A 68 23.19 -15.67 13.93
N SER A 69 22.31 -16.38 14.65
CA SER A 69 20.92 -15.96 14.84
C SER A 69 20.80 -14.64 15.61
N SER A 70 21.72 -14.35 16.54
CA SER A 70 21.72 -13.11 17.31
C SER A 70 22.12 -11.91 16.44
N LEU A 71 23.23 -12.02 15.72
CA LEU A 71 23.72 -10.97 14.82
C LEU A 71 22.74 -10.70 13.68
N ALA A 72 22.14 -11.77 13.12
CA ALA A 72 21.12 -11.63 12.07
C ALA A 72 19.88 -10.88 12.57
N ARG A 73 19.44 -11.19 13.80
CA ARG A 73 18.29 -10.54 14.42
C ARG A 73 18.58 -9.07 14.71
N GLU A 74 19.76 -8.76 15.25
CA GLU A 74 20.17 -7.39 15.57
C GLU A 74 20.25 -6.54 14.29
N ALA A 75 20.89 -7.04 13.23
CA ALA A 75 21.02 -6.31 11.97
C ALA A 75 19.67 -6.04 11.30
N ALA A 76 18.76 -7.02 11.28
CA ALA A 76 17.41 -6.83 10.76
C ALA A 76 16.57 -5.88 11.61
N GLN A 77 16.65 -5.97 12.94
CA GLN A 77 15.95 -5.05 13.86
C GLN A 77 16.45 -3.61 13.73
N LYS A 78 17.76 -3.42 13.60
CA LYS A 78 18.35 -2.09 13.35
C LYS A 78 17.85 -1.49 12.05
N TYR A 79 17.68 -2.30 11.01
CA TYR A 79 17.13 -1.84 9.74
C TYR A 79 15.67 -1.38 9.89
N LEU A 80 14.82 -2.19 10.53
CA LEU A 80 13.42 -1.83 10.81
C LEU A 80 13.34 -0.51 11.59
N ALA A 81 14.16 -0.34 12.63
CA ALA A 81 14.21 0.87 13.43
C ALA A 81 14.65 2.10 12.61
N THR A 82 15.62 1.93 11.69
CA THR A 82 16.10 3.03 10.83
C THR A 82 15.05 3.42 9.78
N SER A 83 14.28 2.45 9.27
CA SER A 83 13.20 2.68 8.33
C SER A 83 11.94 3.26 8.97
N GLY A 84 11.87 3.34 10.30
CA GLY A 84 10.69 3.83 11.03
C GLY A 84 9.46 2.93 10.90
N VAL A 85 9.67 1.65 10.57
CA VAL A 85 8.60 0.66 10.38
C VAL A 85 8.62 -0.32 11.54
N GLU A 86 7.47 -0.49 12.19
CA GLU A 86 7.31 -1.49 13.25
C GLU A 86 7.31 -2.91 12.66
N GLY A 87 7.82 -3.88 13.40
CA GLY A 87 7.90 -5.24 12.90
C GLY A 87 8.57 -6.22 13.83
N SER A 88 8.54 -7.49 13.43
CA SER A 88 9.15 -8.60 14.16
C SER A 88 10.12 -9.36 13.27
N VAL A 89 11.25 -9.77 13.83
CA VAL A 89 12.25 -10.62 13.17
C VAL A 89 12.25 -11.98 13.86
N ALA A 90 12.21 -13.06 13.08
CA ALA A 90 12.41 -14.43 13.52
C ALA A 90 13.57 -15.05 12.74
N VAL A 91 14.46 -15.77 13.43
CA VAL A 91 15.57 -16.48 12.80
C VAL A 91 15.48 -17.94 13.23
N GLN A 92 15.47 -18.86 12.28
CA GLN A 92 15.41 -20.30 12.50
C GLN A 92 16.51 -20.98 11.67
N GLY A 93 17.56 -21.46 12.33
CA GLY A 93 18.73 -22.01 11.66
C GLY A 93 19.37 -20.99 10.72
N GLN A 94 19.29 -21.24 9.41
CA GLN A 94 19.81 -20.36 8.35
C GLN A 94 18.74 -19.47 7.70
N THR A 95 17.50 -19.49 8.19
CA THR A 95 16.39 -18.72 7.61
C THR A 95 16.09 -17.51 8.47
N VAL A 96 16.07 -16.32 7.86
CA VAL A 96 15.63 -15.06 8.48
C VAL A 96 14.27 -14.69 7.91
N THR A 97 13.27 -14.59 8.79
CA THR A 97 11.92 -14.12 8.45
C THR A 97 11.68 -12.78 9.11
N VAL A 98 11.35 -11.78 8.30
CA VAL A 98 11.00 -10.43 8.78
C VAL A 98 9.55 -10.13 8.43
N ARG A 99 8.81 -9.64 9.42
CA ARG A 99 7.45 -9.13 9.27
C ARG A 99 7.46 -7.65 9.59
N ALA A 100 7.15 -6.83 8.61
CA ALA A 100 6.85 -5.41 8.79
C ALA A 100 5.34 -5.22 8.99
N VAL A 101 4.97 -4.25 9.83
CA VAL A 101 3.60 -3.83 10.07
C VAL A 101 3.50 -2.36 9.68
N VAL A 102 2.52 -2.03 8.85
CA VAL A 102 2.16 -0.64 8.57
C VAL A 102 0.82 -0.36 9.22
N THR A 103 0.82 0.62 10.12
CA THR A 103 -0.37 1.16 10.76
C THR A 103 -0.94 2.24 9.84
N LEU A 104 -2.16 2.05 9.36
CA LEU A 104 -2.91 3.00 8.52
C LEU A 104 -3.82 3.88 9.40
#